data_AF-A0A133V4W4-F1
#
_entry.id   AF-A0A133V4W4-F1
#
_cell.length_a   1.000
_cell.length_b   1.000
_cell.length_c   1.000
_cell.angle_alpha   90.00
_cell.angle_beta   90.00
_cell.angle_gamma   90.00
#
_symmetry.space_group_name_H-M   'P 1'
#
loop_
_entity.id
_entity.type
_entity.pdbx_description
1 polymer ?
#
loop_
_entity_poly.entity_id
_entity_poly.type
_entity_poly.pdbx_seq_one_letter_code
_entity_poly.pdbx_strand_id
1 'polypeptide(L)'
;MLKWLKKRRWLTIDLLFAVILAVLYIIFSLEFEAIRFNINILFLASYLFLLLNILFFLLIFKMNQGLAESIHIVAFPFLSLIFLFAKWLPTIISRLDDMGVSLTIGLLAYVLTMFTFFSVQLAIQRSAGSEETPKSPFIS
;
A
#
# COMPACT_ATOMS: atom_id res chain seq x y z
N MET A 1 20.83 14.88 7.49
CA MET A 1 20.99 13.41 7.36
C MET A 1 19.71 12.64 7.72
N LEU A 2 19.07 12.95 8.87
CA LEU A 2 17.86 12.26 9.36
C LEU A 2 16.68 12.24 8.36
N LYS A 3 16.33 13.39 7.75
CA LYS A 3 15.22 13.49 6.77
C LYS A 3 15.42 12.62 5.53
N TRP A 4 16.67 12.49 5.07
CA TRP A 4 17.02 11.66 3.92
C TRP A 4 16.95 10.17 4.25
N LEU A 5 17.41 9.77 5.45
CA LEU A 5 17.27 8.40 5.95
C LEU A 5 15.80 8.00 6.13
N LYS A 6 14.96 8.90 6.65
CA LYS A 6 13.51 8.69 6.76
C LYS A 6 12.89 8.46 5.38
N LYS A 7 13.12 9.38 4.44
CA LYS A 7 12.66 9.24 3.05
C LYS A 7 13.09 7.91 2.41
N ARG A 8 14.34 7.50 2.61
CA ARG A 8 14.87 6.24 2.09
C ARG A 8 14.15 5.02 2.67
N ARG A 9 13.84 5.02 3.97
CA ARG A 9 13.07 3.94 4.61
C ARG A 9 11.69 3.78 3.97
N TRP A 10 10.97 4.87 3.76
CA TRP A 10 9.63 4.85 3.14
C TRP A 10 9.67 4.24 1.74
N LEU A 11 10.58 4.71 0.89
CA LEU A 11 10.75 4.18 -0.47
C LEU A 11 11.20 2.71 -0.50
N THR A 12 11.97 2.27 0.51
CA THR A 12 12.36 0.86 0.64
C THR A 12 11.17 -0.03 0.97
N ILE A 13 10.25 0.45 1.83
CA ILE A 13 9.00 -0.24 2.11
C ILE A 13 8.11 -0.27 0.87
N ASP A 14 7.99 0.84 0.14
CA ASP A 14 7.21 0.88 -1.10
C ASP A 14 7.70 -0.16 -2.11
N LEU A 15 9.02 -0.30 -2.26
CA LEU A 15 9.62 -1.31 -3.12
C LEU A 15 9.29 -2.74 -2.64
N LEU A 16 9.39 -3.00 -1.34
CA LEU A 16 9.05 -4.30 -0.76
C LEU A 16 7.57 -4.65 -1.01
N PHE A 17 6.67 -3.68 -0.89
CA PHE A 17 5.26 -3.88 -1.21
C PHE A 17 5.00 -4.06 -2.70
N ALA A 18 5.74 -3.38 -3.58
CA ALA A 18 5.69 -3.65 -5.01
C ALA A 18 6.08 -5.10 -5.32
N VAL A 19 7.08 -5.65 -4.65
CA VAL A 19 7.47 -7.07 -4.78
C VAL A 19 6.38 -7.99 -4.26
N ILE A 20 5.76 -7.70 -3.11
CA ILE A 20 4.65 -8.49 -2.57
C ILE A 20 3.46 -8.49 -3.55
N LEU A 21 3.13 -7.34 -4.14
CA LEU A 21 2.10 -7.24 -5.18
C LEU A 21 2.44 -8.08 -6.41
N ALA A 22 3.72 -8.16 -6.79
CA ALA A 22 4.15 -9.00 -7.91
C ALA A 22 3.94 -10.48 -7.62
N VAL A 23 4.29 -10.92 -6.41
CA VAL A 23 4.07 -12.31 -5.97
C VAL A 23 2.58 -12.62 -5.94
N LEU A 24 1.76 -11.75 -5.36
CA LEU A 24 0.30 -11.93 -5.36
C LEU A 24 -0.26 -11.96 -6.78
N TYR A 25 0.19 -11.07 -7.66
CA TYR A 25 -0.22 -11.05 -9.06
C TYR A 25 0.07 -12.38 -9.76
N ILE A 26 1.26 -12.94 -9.56
CA ILE A 26 1.66 -14.23 -10.13
C ILE A 26 0.74 -15.34 -9.61
N ILE A 27 0.53 -15.42 -8.29
CA ILE A 27 -0.35 -16.43 -7.67
C ILE A 27 -1.77 -16.31 -8.26
N PHE A 28 -2.35 -15.12 -8.26
CA PHE A 28 -3.68 -14.89 -8.83
C PHE A 28 -3.75 -15.27 -10.31
N SER A 29 -2.74 -14.91 -11.09
CA SER A 29 -2.71 -15.17 -12.53
C SER A 29 -2.54 -16.65 -12.88
N LEU A 30 -1.90 -17.43 -12.01
CA LEU A 30 -1.76 -18.88 -12.17
C LEU A 30 -3.05 -19.61 -11.76
N GLU A 31 -3.65 -19.21 -10.65
CA GLU A 31 -4.83 -19.88 -10.07
C GLU A 31 -6.15 -19.55 -10.79
N PHE A 32 -6.28 -18.34 -11.35
CA PHE A 32 -7.57 -17.81 -11.80
C PHE A 32 -7.57 -17.36 -13.26
N GLU A 33 -7.24 -18.27 -14.16
CA GLU A 33 -7.14 -17.99 -15.60
C GLU A 33 -8.42 -17.39 -16.20
N ALA A 34 -9.60 -17.87 -15.78
CA ALA A 34 -10.89 -17.42 -16.27
C ALA A 34 -11.18 -15.92 -16.03
N ILE A 35 -10.52 -15.29 -15.05
CA ILE A 35 -10.64 -13.86 -14.75
C ILE A 35 -9.29 -13.12 -14.87
N ARG A 36 -8.31 -13.71 -15.56
CA ARG A 36 -6.96 -13.14 -15.73
C ARG A 36 -6.99 -11.69 -16.21
N PHE A 37 -7.89 -11.34 -17.13
CA PHE A 37 -8.06 -9.95 -17.59
C PHE A 37 -8.44 -9.00 -16.44
N ASN A 38 -9.36 -9.41 -15.57
CA ASN A 38 -9.76 -8.61 -14.42
C ASN A 38 -8.61 -8.53 -13.40
N ILE A 39 -7.89 -9.62 -13.16
CA ILE A 39 -6.70 -9.63 -12.29
C ILE A 39 -5.66 -8.64 -12.80
N ASN A 40 -5.36 -8.64 -14.10
CA ASN A 40 -4.45 -7.67 -14.71
C ASN A 40 -4.90 -6.23 -14.41
N ILE A 41 -6.20 -5.93 -14.53
CA ILE A 41 -6.76 -4.61 -14.23
C ILE A 41 -6.57 -4.25 -12.74
N LEU A 42 -6.84 -5.17 -11.82
CA LEU A 42 -6.66 -4.93 -10.38
C LEU A 42 -5.22 -4.56 -10.05
N PHE A 43 -4.28 -5.42 -10.44
CA PHE A 43 -2.88 -5.24 -10.09
C PHE A 43 -2.26 -4.06 -10.83
N LEU A 44 -2.63 -3.81 -12.09
CA LEU A 44 -2.20 -2.61 -12.81
C LEU A 44 -2.66 -1.34 -12.09
N ALA A 45 -3.92 -1.29 -11.64
CA ALA A 45 -4.43 -0.18 -10.86
C ALA A 45 -3.67 -0.01 -9.53
N SER A 46 -3.41 -1.10 -8.80
CA SER A 46 -2.60 -1.07 -7.56
C SER A 46 -1.21 -0.49 -7.80
N TYR A 47 -0.51 -0.92 -8.86
CA TYR A 47 0.81 -0.38 -9.21
C TYR A 47 0.75 1.10 -9.59
N LEU A 48 -0.28 1.52 -10.34
CA LEU A 48 -0.48 2.92 -10.67
C LEU A 48 -0.72 3.75 -9.42
N PHE A 49 -1.55 3.28 -8.49
CA PHE A 49 -1.79 3.97 -7.22
C PHE A 49 -0.52 4.04 -6.37
N LEU A 50 0.26 2.97 -6.29
CA LEU A 50 1.54 2.97 -5.57
C LEU A 50 2.53 3.96 -6.21
N LEU A 51 2.67 3.96 -7.53
CA LEU A 51 3.55 4.87 -8.25
C LEU A 51 3.13 6.33 -8.07
N LEU A 52 1.84 6.64 -8.20
CA LEU A 52 1.29 7.97 -7.95
C LEU A 52 1.53 8.38 -6.49
N ASN A 53 1.32 7.48 -5.53
CA ASN A 53 1.56 7.73 -4.12
C ASN A 53 3.02 8.09 -3.82
N ILE A 54 3.97 7.39 -4.45
CA ILE A 54 5.40 7.71 -4.38
C ILE A 54 5.66 9.07 -5.02
N LEU A 55 5.12 9.34 -6.21
CA LEU A 55 5.35 10.60 -6.92
C LEU A 55 4.83 11.81 -6.12
N PHE A 56 3.60 11.73 -5.61
CA PHE A 56 3.02 12.77 -4.75
C PHE A 56 3.85 13.00 -3.49
N PHE A 57 4.31 11.91 -2.85
CA PHE A 57 5.20 12.02 -1.71
C PHE A 57 6.48 12.76 -2.08
N LEU A 58 7.16 12.40 -3.17
CA LEU A 58 8.41 13.05 -3.59
C LEU A 58 8.23 14.54 -3.90
N LEU A 59 7.09 14.93 -4.48
CA LEU A 59 6.77 16.31 -4.83
C LEU A 59 6.46 17.16 -3.59
N ILE A 60 5.59 16.67 -2.72
CA ILE A 60 5.06 17.45 -1.60
C ILE A 60 6.02 17.44 -0.40
N PHE A 61 6.88 16.43 -0.26
CA PHE A 61 7.75 16.26 0.91
C PHE A 61 8.65 17.47 1.20
N LYS A 62 9.09 18.19 0.16
CA LYS A 62 9.89 19.42 0.32
C LYS A 62 9.07 20.61 0.83
N MET A 63 7.78 20.67 0.50
CA MET A 63 6.89 21.79 0.84
C MET A 63 6.25 21.60 2.21
N ASN A 64 5.69 20.42 2.47
CA ASN A 64 5.05 20.09 3.74
C ASN A 64 5.24 18.60 4.04
N GLN A 65 6.19 18.31 4.91
CA GLN A 65 6.56 16.94 5.27
C GLN A 65 5.42 16.19 5.97
N GLY A 66 4.73 16.83 6.91
CA GLY A 66 3.63 16.18 7.65
C GLY A 66 2.44 15.82 6.76
N LEU A 67 2.10 16.72 5.82
CA LEU A 67 1.07 16.45 4.81
C LEU A 67 1.49 15.33 3.86
N ALA A 68 2.72 15.37 3.35
CA ALA A 68 3.24 14.34 2.45
C ALA A 68 3.21 12.95 3.08
N GLU A 69 3.66 12.83 4.33
CA GLU A 69 3.64 11.57 5.09
C GLU A 69 2.21 11.07 5.31
N SER A 70 1.29 11.94 5.73
CA SER A 70 -0.11 11.58 6.00
C SER A 70 -0.83 11.09 4.73
N ILE A 71 -0.65 11.81 3.61
CA ILE A 71 -1.20 11.40 2.32
C ILE A 71 -0.59 10.07 1.90
N HIS A 72 0.73 9.91 2.03
CA HIS A 72 1.41 8.72 1.55
C HIS A 72 1.02 7.44 2.32
N ILE A 73 0.74 7.54 3.63
CA ILE A 73 0.25 6.41 4.43
C ILE A 73 -1.13 5.96 3.94
N VAL A 74 -2.02 6.90 3.64
CA VAL A 74 -3.45 6.60 3.45
C VAL A 74 -3.80 6.38 1.98
N ALA A 75 -3.24 7.17 1.06
CA ALA A 75 -3.75 7.26 -0.30
C ALA A 75 -3.64 5.94 -1.07
N PHE A 76 -2.47 5.30 -1.09
CA PHE A 76 -2.29 4.02 -1.79
C PHE A 76 -3.24 2.90 -1.30
N PRO A 77 -3.28 2.53 -0.01
CA PRO A 77 -4.15 1.45 0.45
C PRO A 77 -5.63 1.81 0.28
N PHE A 78 -6.00 3.06 0.53
CA PHE A 78 -7.39 3.48 0.43
C PHE A 78 -7.89 3.50 -1.01
N LEU A 79 -7.14 4.07 -1.96
CA LEU A 79 -7.50 4.05 -3.38
C LEU A 79 -7.56 2.62 -3.92
N SER A 80 -6.63 1.75 -3.51
CA SER A 80 -6.61 0.35 -3.90
C SER A 80 -7.82 -0.43 -3.40
N LEU A 81 -8.26 -0.19 -2.15
CA LEU A 81 -9.45 -0.81 -1.57
C LEU A 81 -10.73 -0.24 -2.17
N ILE A 82 -10.82 1.07 -2.39
CA ILE A 82 -11.96 1.67 -3.11
C ILE A 82 -12.07 1.06 -4.49
N PHE A 83 -10.97 0.97 -5.25
CA PHE A 83 -10.99 0.36 -6.57
C PHE A 83 -11.44 -1.09 -6.53
N LEU A 84 -10.95 -1.86 -5.55
CA LEU A 84 -11.36 -3.23 -5.33
C LEU A 84 -12.87 -3.34 -5.12
N PHE A 85 -13.43 -2.62 -4.15
CA PHE A 85 -14.84 -2.78 -3.76
C PHE A 85 -15.83 -2.05 -4.67
N ALA A 86 -15.45 -0.90 -5.23
CA ALA A 86 -16.34 -0.07 -6.05
C ALA A 86 -16.35 -0.48 -7.53
N LYS A 87 -15.28 -1.10 -8.03
CA LYS A 87 -15.16 -1.42 -9.46
C LYS A 87 -14.82 -2.88 -9.72
N TRP A 88 -13.78 -3.40 -9.09
CA TRP A 88 -13.28 -4.74 -9.44
C TRP A 88 -14.20 -5.86 -8.97
N LEU A 89 -14.55 -5.88 -7.69
CA LEU A 89 -15.38 -6.91 -7.06
C LEU A 89 -16.79 -6.98 -7.70
N PRO A 90 -17.49 -5.86 -7.95
CA PRO A 90 -18.77 -5.91 -8.69
C PRO A 90 -18.63 -6.51 -10.10
N THR A 91 -17.49 -6.32 -10.77
CA THR A 91 -17.26 -6.83 -12.13
C THR A 91 -17.08 -8.35 -12.16
N ILE A 92 -16.66 -8.96 -11.04
CA ILE A 92 -16.39 -10.40 -10.96
C ILE A 92 -17.40 -11.17 -10.11
N ILE A 93 -18.38 -10.50 -9.49
CA ILE A 93 -19.34 -11.13 -8.57
C ILE A 93 -20.19 -12.21 -9.23
N SER A 94 -20.49 -12.06 -10.53
CA SER A 94 -21.20 -13.09 -11.30
C SER A 94 -20.37 -14.34 -11.61
N ARG A 95 -19.05 -14.27 -11.38
CA ARG A 95 -18.11 -15.39 -11.55
C ARG A 95 -17.65 -15.97 -10.22
N LEU A 96 -18.08 -15.37 -9.10
CA LEU A 96 -17.65 -15.77 -7.76
C LEU A 96 -18.24 -17.14 -7.36
N ASP A 97 -19.44 -17.46 -7.84
CA ASP A 97 -20.11 -18.74 -7.58
C ASP A 97 -19.31 -19.95 -8.11
N ASP A 98 -18.59 -19.78 -9.23
CA ASP A 98 -17.75 -20.82 -9.83
C ASP A 98 -16.31 -20.87 -9.26
N MET A 99 -15.84 -19.78 -8.63
CA MET A 99 -14.43 -19.62 -8.24
C MET A 99 -14.15 -19.86 -6.74
N GLY A 100 -15.20 -20.05 -5.95
CA GLY A 100 -15.14 -20.69 -4.62
C GLY A 100 -14.23 -20.02 -3.58
N VAL A 101 -13.84 -20.80 -2.56
CA VAL A 101 -13.10 -20.37 -1.37
C VAL A 101 -11.73 -19.78 -1.69
N SER A 102 -11.04 -20.27 -2.73
CA SER A 102 -9.69 -19.81 -3.10
C SER A 102 -9.66 -18.33 -3.48
N LEU A 103 -10.66 -17.86 -4.25
CA LEU A 103 -10.73 -16.45 -4.64
C LEU A 103 -11.01 -15.55 -3.42
N THR A 104 -11.85 -16.01 -2.48
CA THR A 104 -12.09 -15.31 -1.22
C THR A 104 -10.83 -15.19 -0.38
N ILE A 105 -10.04 -16.27 -0.26
CA ILE A 105 -8.76 -16.25 0.46
C ILE A 105 -7.77 -15.30 -0.23
N GLY A 106 -7.68 -15.34 -1.56
CA GLY A 106 -6.85 -14.41 -2.32
C GLY A 106 -7.23 -12.95 -2.08
N LEU A 107 -8.53 -12.63 -2.11
CA LEU A 107 -9.03 -11.29 -1.83
C LEU A 107 -8.71 -10.84 -0.41
N LEU A 108 -8.86 -11.74 0.56
CA LEU A 108 -8.47 -11.48 1.94
C LEU A 108 -6.97 -11.17 2.05
N ALA A 109 -6.12 -11.96 1.38
CA ALA A 109 -4.67 -11.71 1.34
C ALA A 109 -4.33 -10.35 0.71
N TYR A 110 -5.02 -9.96 -0.36
CA TYR A 110 -4.87 -8.64 -0.97
C TYR A 110 -5.29 -7.50 -0.01
N VAL A 111 -6.44 -7.61 0.64
CA VAL A 111 -6.92 -6.62 1.63
C VAL A 111 -5.97 -6.52 2.82
N LEU A 112 -5.49 -7.66 3.33
CA LEU A 112 -4.51 -7.71 4.41
C LEU A 112 -3.18 -7.06 4.02
N THR A 113 -2.77 -7.21 2.76
CA THR A 113 -1.58 -6.52 2.22
C THR A 113 -1.75 -5.01 2.28
N MET A 114 -2.91 -4.47 1.88
CA MET A 114 -3.19 -3.03 2.00
C MET A 114 -3.17 -2.55 3.45
N PHE A 115 -3.73 -3.34 4.36
CA PHE A 115 -3.74 -3.02 5.79
C PHE A 115 -2.33 -3.08 6.41
N THR A 116 -1.51 -4.03 5.97
CA THR A 116 -0.12 -4.16 6.42
C THR A 116 0.70 -2.99 5.91
N PHE A 117 0.50 -2.55 4.66
CA PHE A 117 1.14 -1.33 4.13
C PHE A 117 0.84 -0.13 5.02
N PHE A 118 -0.46 0.12 5.26
CA PHE A 118 -0.92 1.22 6.12
C PHE A 118 -0.27 1.16 7.51
N SER A 119 -0.31 -0.03 8.13
CA SER A 119 0.20 -0.23 9.50
C SER A 119 1.72 -0.04 9.59
N VAL A 120 2.48 -0.56 8.62
CA VAL A 120 3.95 -0.41 8.57
C VAL A 120 4.34 1.06 8.35
N GLN A 121 3.71 1.75 7.40
CA GLN A 121 4.01 3.16 7.15
C GLN A 121 3.65 4.04 8.35
N LEU A 122 2.51 3.77 9.01
CA LEU A 122 2.12 4.45 10.25
C LEU A 122 3.13 4.21 11.39
N ALA A 123 3.63 2.98 11.54
CA ALA A 123 4.65 2.66 12.54
C ALA A 123 5.96 3.43 12.26
N ILE A 124 6.36 3.55 10.99
CA ILE A 124 7.54 4.35 10.61
C ILE A 124 7.35 5.82 10.96
N GLN A 125 6.18 6.40 10.69
CA GLN A 125 5.87 7.78 11.06
C GLN A 125 6.01 8.01 12.58
N ARG A 126 5.44 7.11 13.39
CA ARG A 126 5.49 7.20 14.86
C ARG A 126 6.90 7.05 15.41
N SER A 127 7.68 6.10 14.90
CA SER A 127 9.07 5.87 15.32
C SER A 127 9.98 7.08 15.06
N ALA A 128 9.68 7.87 14.03
CA ALA A 128 10.44 9.08 13.71
C ALA A 128 10.06 10.26 14.61
N GLY A 129 8.84 10.31 15.15
CA GLY A 129 8.40 11.37 16.07
C GLY A 129 8.92 11.21 17.49
N SER A 130 9.27 9.99 17.91
CA SER A 130 9.85 9.72 19.24
C SER A 130 11.33 10.05 19.39
N GLU A 131 12.05 10.31 18.28
CA GLU A 131 13.46 10.71 18.30
C GLU A 131 13.67 12.23 18.49
N GLU A 132 12.61 13.04 18.41
CA GLU A 132 12.68 14.51 18.51
C GLU A 132 12.39 15.09 19.90
N THR A 133 12.19 14.27 20.94
CA THR A 133 12.16 14.78 22.33
C THR A 133 13.59 14.98 22.82
N PRO A 134 14.08 16.23 22.96
CA PRO A 134 15.32 16.44 23.68
C PRO A 134 15.07 15.99 25.12
N LYS A 135 15.91 15.08 25.63
CA LYS A 135 16.05 14.89 27.07
C LYS A 135 16.36 16.29 27.64
N SER A 136 15.42 16.87 28.36
CA SER A 136 15.63 18.09 29.12
C SER A 136 16.91 17.90 29.94
N PRO A 137 17.98 18.68 29.69
CA PRO A 137 19.10 18.69 30.60
C PRO A 137 18.70 19.57 31.78
N PHE A 138 18.76 19.00 32.99
CA PHE A 138 18.55 19.67 34.29
C PHE A 138 17.06 19.92 34.64
N ILE A 139 16.63 19.84 35.91
CA ILE A 139 17.31 20.28 37.14
C ILE A 139 17.09 19.28 38.30
N SER A 140 18.18 19.06 39.03
CA SER A 140 18.35 18.40 40.34
C SER A 140 17.64 19.11 41.48
#